data_AF-A0A1V5Q1U5-F1
#
_entry.id   AF-A0A1V5Q1U5-F1
#
_cell.length_a   1.000
_cell.length_b   1.000
_cell.length_c   1.000
_cell.angle_alpha   90.00
_cell.angle_beta   90.00
_cell.angle_gamma   90.00
#
_symmetry.space_group_name_H-M   'P 1'
#
loop_
_entity.id
_entity.type
_entity.pdbx_description
1 polymer ?
#
loop_
_entity_poly.entity_id
_entity_poly.type
_entity_poly.pdbx_seq_one_letter_code
_entity_poly.pdbx_strand_id
1 'polypeptide(L)'
;MDSFVFLFFYFATVAFIFGACVGSFLNVCIYRIPREESVVAPRSHCPHCNTMIVWHDNIPLLSYLWLGGRCRHCHEKISPRYFLVEALTASLFLLVWLRYGFDVRTPVYWMIMGGLILGTFVDFDHMIIPDRVSIGGIIAGLILSPLLPALHGETTWLGGLLAALKGLLAGGGILWLVGVLGKLIFRKDAMGFGDVKLLGGLGALLGWRSVLFTIMGSSILGSVIGILMILGRKKEWQSRVPYGPYLALAAVIWILWGADWWGPFLRWLAGG
;
A
#
# COMPACT_ATOMS: atom_id res chain seq x y z
N MET A 1 36.54 0.83 5.12
CA MET A 1 35.07 0.84 5.04
C MET A 1 34.61 -0.38 5.80
N ASP A 2 33.92 -0.19 6.92
CA ASP A 2 33.53 -1.31 7.79
C ASP A 2 32.67 -2.31 7.00
N SER A 3 32.94 -3.60 7.14
CA SER A 3 32.22 -4.66 6.43
C SER A 3 30.70 -4.55 6.59
N PHE A 4 30.25 -4.03 7.74
CA PHE A 4 28.85 -3.72 8.01
C PHE A 4 28.27 -2.64 7.09
N VAL A 5 29.00 -1.53 6.88
CA VAL A 5 28.57 -0.43 6.01
C VAL A 5 28.48 -0.91 4.56
N PHE A 6 29.48 -1.68 4.11
CA PHE A 6 29.45 -2.30 2.78
C PHE A 6 28.23 -3.21 2.62
N LEU A 7 27.99 -4.11 3.58
CA LEU A 7 26.87 -5.04 3.55
C LEU A 7 25.51 -4.31 3.53
N PHE A 8 25.37 -3.26 4.34
CA PHE A 8 24.14 -2.47 4.40
C PHE A 8 23.80 -1.82 3.07
N PHE A 9 24.77 -1.18 2.41
CA PHE A 9 24.55 -0.57 1.10
C PHE A 9 24.35 -1.60 -0.01
N TYR A 10 25.05 -2.73 0.04
CA TYR A 10 24.82 -3.86 -0.87
C TYR A 10 23.36 -4.33 -0.81
N PHE A 11 22.84 -4.60 0.40
CA PHE A 11 21.45 -5.01 0.55
C PHE A 11 20.45 -3.89 0.26
N ALA A 12 20.83 -2.61 0.41
CA ALA A 12 19.99 -1.50 -0.04
C ALA A 12 19.79 -1.53 -1.55
N THR A 13 20.86 -1.80 -2.32
CA THR A 13 20.77 -2.01 -3.77
C THR A 13 19.90 -3.22 -4.10
N VAL A 14 20.08 -4.34 -3.39
CA VAL A 14 19.24 -5.54 -3.56
C VAL A 14 17.78 -5.24 -3.26
N ALA A 15 17.47 -4.50 -2.20
CA ALA A 15 16.11 -4.10 -1.83
C ALA A 15 15.45 -3.23 -2.92
N PHE A 16 16.21 -2.28 -3.49
CA PHE A 16 15.72 -1.46 -4.60
C PHE A 16 15.41 -2.29 -5.84
N ILE A 17 16.33 -3.17 -6.26
CA ILE A 17 16.14 -4.05 -7.42
C ILE A 17 14.96 -5.00 -7.18
N PHE A 18 14.88 -5.62 -6.00
CA PHE A 18 13.79 -6.50 -5.62
C PHE A 18 12.45 -5.75 -5.64
N GLY A 19 12.39 -4.54 -5.08
CA GLY A 19 11.21 -3.69 -5.13
C GLY A 19 10.82 -3.31 -6.57
N ALA A 20 11.77 -3.07 -7.47
CA ALA A 20 11.48 -2.83 -8.88
C ALA A 20 10.89 -4.08 -9.57
N CYS A 21 11.42 -5.27 -9.28
CA CYS A 21 10.86 -6.54 -9.76
C CYS A 21 9.45 -6.79 -9.24
N VAL A 22 9.22 -6.56 -7.94
CA VAL A 22 7.87 -6.63 -7.35
C VAL A 22 6.94 -5.60 -7.99
N GLY A 23 7.39 -4.36 -8.20
CA GLY A 23 6.61 -3.32 -8.88
C GLY A 23 6.20 -3.71 -10.31
N SER A 24 7.10 -4.36 -11.04
CA SER A 24 6.80 -4.86 -12.39
C SER A 24 5.72 -5.97 -12.35
N PHE A 25 5.80 -6.86 -11.36
CA PHE A 25 4.74 -7.84 -11.12
C PHE A 25 3.42 -7.19 -10.67
N LEU A 26 3.48 -6.13 -9.85
CA LEU A 26 2.30 -5.39 -9.43
C LEU A 26 1.56 -4.76 -10.61
N ASN A 27 2.25 -4.28 -11.65
CA ASN A 27 1.58 -3.82 -12.87
C ASN A 27 0.69 -4.91 -13.51
N VAL A 28 1.15 -6.17 -13.51
CA VAL A 28 0.35 -7.31 -13.98
C VAL A 28 -0.85 -7.53 -13.07
N CYS A 29 -0.64 -7.54 -11.75
CA CYS A 29 -1.71 -7.73 -10.76
C CYS A 29 -2.78 -6.63 -10.85
N ILE A 30 -2.36 -5.37 -10.97
CA ILE A 30 -3.24 -4.20 -11.10
C ILE A 30 -4.13 -4.33 -12.32
N TYR A 31 -3.58 -4.79 -13.46
CA TYR A 31 -4.34 -4.95 -14.70
C TYR A 31 -5.28 -6.16 -14.64
N ARG A 32 -4.82 -7.31 -14.13
CA ARG A 32 -5.51 -8.60 -14.27
C ARG A 32 -6.47 -8.94 -13.13
N ILE A 33 -6.15 -8.58 -11.88
CA ILE A 33 -6.99 -8.94 -10.72
C ILE A 33 -8.42 -8.40 -10.82
N PRO A 34 -8.65 -7.12 -11.22
CA PRO A 34 -10.01 -6.60 -11.37
C PRO A 34 -10.81 -7.25 -12.52
N ARG A 35 -10.09 -7.87 -13.47
CA ARG A 35 -10.67 -8.56 -14.63
C ARG A 35 -10.84 -10.07 -14.40
N GLU A 36 -10.53 -10.54 -13.20
CA GLU A 36 -10.52 -11.96 -12.84
C GLU A 36 -9.61 -12.83 -13.74
N GLU A 37 -8.60 -12.21 -14.35
CA GLU A 37 -7.64 -12.89 -15.21
C GLU A 37 -6.52 -13.54 -14.37
N SER A 38 -5.90 -14.57 -14.93
CA SER A 38 -4.76 -15.24 -14.31
C SER A 38 -3.51 -14.34 -14.30
N VAL A 39 -2.90 -14.18 -13.13
CA VAL A 39 -1.65 -13.43 -12.95
C VAL A 39 -0.40 -14.21 -13.36
N VAL A 40 -0.54 -15.52 -13.62
CA VAL A 40 0.58 -16.43 -13.93
C VAL A 40 0.70 -16.67 -15.43
N ALA A 41 -0.41 -16.91 -16.12
CA ALA A 41 -0.43 -17.24 -17.54
C ALA A 41 -1.59 -16.51 -18.25
N PRO A 42 -1.41 -15.99 -19.48
CA PRO A 42 -0.18 -15.99 -20.30
C PRO A 42 0.87 -14.97 -19.82
N ARG A 43 2.07 -15.02 -20.42
CA ARG A 43 3.16 -14.05 -20.18
C ARG A 43 2.73 -12.62 -20.49
N SER A 44 3.50 -11.64 -20.02
CA SER A 44 3.31 -10.22 -20.33
C SER A 44 3.33 -9.99 -21.85
N HIS A 45 2.38 -9.22 -22.34
CA HIS A 45 2.22 -8.90 -23.76
C HIS A 45 1.96 -7.40 -23.93
N CYS A 46 2.25 -6.86 -25.11
CA CYS A 46 1.93 -5.49 -25.44
C CYS A 46 0.40 -5.32 -25.58
N PRO A 47 -0.23 -4.30 -24.96
CA PRO A 47 -1.68 -4.11 -25.05
C PRO A 47 -2.18 -3.69 -26.45
N HIS A 48 -1.28 -3.23 -27.33
CA HIS A 48 -1.64 -2.77 -28.68
C HIS A 48 -1.46 -3.85 -29.74
N CYS A 49 -0.30 -4.51 -29.78
CA CYS A 49 0.01 -5.51 -30.80
C CYS A 49 -0.11 -6.96 -30.32
N ASN A 50 -0.42 -7.17 -29.03
CA ASN A 50 -0.54 -8.48 -28.38
C ASN A 50 0.70 -9.39 -28.50
N THR A 51 1.83 -8.84 -28.96
CA THR A 51 3.09 -9.57 -29.06
C THR A 51 3.65 -9.79 -27.65
N MET A 52 4.15 -11.00 -27.39
CA MET A 52 4.75 -11.33 -26.11
C MET A 52 6.02 -10.50 -25.88
N ILE A 53 6.15 -9.96 -24.67
CA ILE A 53 7.32 -9.18 -24.28
C ILE A 53 8.48 -10.14 -24.01
N VAL A 54 9.60 -9.91 -24.69
CA VAL A 54 10.82 -10.69 -24.49
C VAL A 54 11.37 -10.37 -23.10
N TRP A 55 12.02 -11.35 -22.44
CA TRP A 55 12.41 -11.21 -21.03
C TRP A 55 13.29 -9.99 -20.72
N HIS A 56 14.16 -9.58 -21.64
CA HIS A 56 15.04 -8.42 -21.47
C HIS A 56 14.34 -7.06 -21.66
N ASP A 57 13.19 -7.04 -22.34
CA ASP A 57 12.32 -5.87 -22.43
C ASP A 57 11.38 -5.76 -21.20
N ASN A 58 11.48 -6.71 -20.27
CA ASN A 58 10.75 -6.75 -19.01
C ASN A 58 11.66 -6.47 -17.80
N ILE A 59 12.89 -5.96 -18.03
CA ILE A 59 13.77 -5.49 -16.95
C ILE A 59 13.18 -4.18 -16.40
N PRO A 60 12.75 -4.15 -15.11
CA PRO A 60 12.07 -3.00 -14.53
C PRO A 60 12.90 -1.71 -14.64
N LEU A 61 12.24 -0.56 -14.84
CA LEU A 61 12.81 0.77 -15.03
C LEU A 61 13.67 0.94 -16.30
N LEU A 62 14.65 0.06 -16.49
CA LEU A 62 15.64 0.16 -17.55
C LEU A 62 15.03 -0.06 -18.93
N SER A 63 14.15 -1.06 -19.09
CA SER A 63 13.54 -1.35 -20.40
C SER A 63 12.69 -0.18 -20.89
N TYR A 64 11.93 0.44 -19.99
CA TYR A 64 11.11 1.59 -20.31
C TYR A 64 11.96 2.79 -20.77
N LEU A 65 13.06 3.08 -20.08
CA LEU A 65 13.97 4.17 -20.45
C LEU A 65 14.70 3.88 -21.77
N TRP A 66 15.20 2.66 -21.96
CA TRP A 66 15.92 2.25 -23.17
C TRP A 66 15.02 2.31 -24.41
N LEU A 67 13.79 1.81 -24.30
CA LEU A 67 12.83 1.81 -25.40
C LEU A 67 12.14 3.17 -25.60
N GLY A 68 12.49 4.18 -24.80
CA GLY A 68 11.86 5.51 -24.85
C GLY A 68 10.36 5.48 -24.55
N GLY A 69 9.91 4.54 -23.72
CA GLY A 69 8.50 4.32 -23.38
C GLY A 69 7.67 3.83 -24.57
N ARG A 70 8.26 3.09 -25.52
CA ARG A 70 7.56 2.55 -26.70
C ARG A 70 7.73 1.05 -26.82
N CYS A 71 6.75 0.38 -27.44
CA CYS A 71 6.90 -1.03 -27.78
C CYS A 71 7.99 -1.23 -28.85
N ARG A 72 8.82 -2.26 -28.70
CA ARG A 72 9.85 -2.61 -29.70
C ARG A 72 9.28 -2.99 -31.06
N HIS A 73 8.10 -3.60 -31.11
CA HIS A 73 7.53 -4.15 -32.34
C HIS A 73 6.58 -3.18 -33.05
N CYS A 74 5.63 -2.59 -32.32
CA CYS A 74 4.65 -1.65 -32.90
C CYS A 74 4.98 -0.17 -32.71
N HIS A 75 6.04 0.18 -31.97
CA HIS A 75 6.45 1.56 -31.65
C HIS A 75 5.40 2.44 -30.95
N GLU A 76 4.25 1.87 -30.58
CA GLU A 76 3.22 2.58 -29.84
C GLU A 76 3.66 2.88 -28.41
N LYS A 77 3.15 3.98 -27.85
CA LYS A 77 3.54 4.44 -26.51
C LYS A 77 3.02 3.51 -25.43
N ILE A 78 3.91 3.11 -24.53
CA ILE A 78 3.58 2.41 -23.29
C ILE A 78 3.27 3.47 -22.23
N SER A 79 2.23 3.24 -21.42
CA SER A 79 1.82 4.18 -20.38
C SER A 79 2.96 4.44 -19.38
N PRO A 80 3.26 5.71 -19.01
CA PRO A 80 4.24 6.04 -17.97
C PRO A 80 3.93 5.41 -16.61
N ARG A 81 2.68 4.99 -16.39
CA ARG A 81 2.25 4.27 -15.20
C ARG A 81 3.12 3.06 -14.89
N TYR A 82 3.54 2.30 -15.90
CA TYR A 82 4.36 1.10 -15.69
C TYR A 82 5.67 1.46 -14.98
N PHE A 83 6.36 2.46 -15.52
CA PHE A 83 7.58 3.01 -14.93
C PHE A 83 7.33 3.60 -13.53
N LEU A 84 6.23 4.34 -13.34
CA LEU A 84 5.91 4.97 -12.05
C LEU A 84 5.65 3.93 -10.96
N VAL A 85 4.90 2.87 -11.24
CA VAL A 85 4.63 1.79 -10.27
C VAL A 85 5.93 1.07 -9.90
N GLU A 86 6.78 0.78 -10.89
CA GLU A 86 8.09 0.16 -10.64
C GLU A 86 8.99 1.06 -9.78
N ALA A 87 9.07 2.34 -10.11
CA ALA A 87 9.92 3.30 -9.40
C ALA A 87 9.41 3.57 -7.99
N LEU A 88 8.09 3.72 -7.82
CA LEU A 88 7.46 3.90 -6.52
C LEU A 88 7.70 2.68 -5.62
N THR A 89 7.48 1.47 -6.14
CA THR A 89 7.68 0.23 -5.36
C THR A 89 9.15 0.07 -4.97
N ALA A 90 10.08 0.27 -5.91
CA ALA A 90 11.51 0.23 -5.63
C ALA A 90 11.92 1.25 -4.56
N SER A 91 11.39 2.47 -4.63
CA SER A 91 11.67 3.54 -3.68
C SER A 91 11.11 3.24 -2.29
N LEU A 92 9.87 2.76 -2.20
CA LEU A 92 9.26 2.40 -0.91
C LEU A 92 9.99 1.21 -0.25
N PHE A 93 10.41 0.22 -1.05
CA PHE A 93 11.18 -0.92 -0.53
C PHE A 93 12.55 -0.47 -0.01
N LEU A 94 13.24 0.40 -0.75
CA LEU A 94 14.48 1.01 -0.31
C LEU A 94 14.27 1.84 0.97
N LEU A 95 13.23 2.66 1.06
CA LEU A 95 12.95 3.46 2.26
C LEU A 95 12.70 2.58 3.50
N VAL A 96 11.96 1.48 3.35
CA VAL A 96 11.78 0.50 4.43
C VAL A 96 13.13 -0.12 4.82
N TRP A 97 13.99 -0.47 3.86
CA TRP A 97 15.33 -0.99 4.15
C TRP A 97 16.21 0.03 4.88
N LEU A 98 16.22 1.28 4.43
CA LEU A 98 17.01 2.34 5.06
C LEU A 98 16.55 2.63 6.48
N ARG A 99 15.26 2.42 6.78
CA ARG A 99 14.69 2.66 8.11
C ARG A 99 14.84 1.47 9.07
N TYR A 100 14.64 0.25 8.59
CA TYR A 100 14.56 -0.95 9.42
C TYR A 100 15.73 -1.93 9.24
N GLY A 101 16.45 -1.87 8.13
CA GLY A 101 17.59 -2.74 7.83
C GLY A 101 17.24 -4.23 7.95
N PHE A 102 18.09 -4.98 8.67
CA PHE A 102 17.97 -6.43 8.90
C PHE A 102 16.88 -6.84 9.90
N ASP A 103 15.96 -5.95 10.25
CA ASP A 103 14.87 -6.26 11.15
C ASP A 103 13.85 -7.23 10.51
N VAL A 104 13.31 -8.14 11.32
CA VAL A 104 12.29 -9.11 10.90
C VAL A 104 11.00 -8.46 10.38
N ARG A 105 10.77 -7.19 10.72
CA ARG A 105 9.62 -6.39 10.27
C ARG A 105 9.77 -5.92 8.82
N THR A 106 10.99 -5.77 8.30
CA THR A 106 11.27 -5.30 6.93
C THR A 106 10.48 -6.08 5.85
N PRO A 107 10.54 -7.43 5.78
CA PRO A 107 9.77 -8.17 4.77
C PRO A 107 8.25 -8.04 4.94
N VAL A 108 7.75 -7.90 6.18
CA VAL A 108 6.33 -7.68 6.45
C VAL A 108 5.90 -6.31 5.92
N TYR A 109 6.72 -5.27 6.14
CA TYR A 109 6.45 -3.94 5.62
C TYR A 109 6.53 -3.90 4.09
N TRP A 110 7.46 -4.61 3.45
CA TRP A 110 7.47 -4.76 1.98
C TRP A 110 6.19 -5.40 1.44
N MET A 111 5.69 -6.45 2.10
CA MET A 111 4.41 -7.07 1.77
C MET A 111 3.26 -6.06 1.88
N ILE A 112 3.22 -5.28 2.95
CA ILE A 112 2.20 -4.23 3.14
C ILE A 112 2.32 -3.16 2.05
N MET A 113 3.52 -2.66 1.76
CA MET A 113 3.75 -1.67 0.69
C MET A 113 3.24 -2.15 -0.66
N GLY A 114 3.55 -3.41 -1.03
CA GLY A 114 3.06 -4.00 -2.27
C GLY A 114 1.53 -4.11 -2.32
N GLY A 115 0.90 -4.54 -1.21
CA GLY A 115 -0.56 -4.58 -1.09
C GLY A 115 -1.21 -3.20 -1.18
N LEU A 116 -0.64 -2.19 -0.53
CA LEU A 116 -1.11 -0.81 -0.57
C LEU A 116 -1.01 -0.20 -1.96
N ILE A 117 0.10 -0.43 -2.67
CA ILE A 117 0.28 -0.01 -4.07
C ILE A 117 -0.80 -0.66 -4.95
N LEU A 118 -0.95 -1.99 -4.86
CA LEU A 118 -1.96 -2.73 -5.63
C LEU A 118 -3.37 -2.19 -5.36
N GLY A 119 -3.74 -2.05 -4.08
CA GLY A 119 -5.04 -1.51 -3.68
C GLY A 119 -5.27 -0.08 -4.19
N THR A 120 -4.28 0.80 -4.06
CA THR A 120 -4.35 2.20 -4.50
C THR A 120 -4.60 2.33 -6.00
N PHE A 121 -3.83 1.60 -6.80
CA PHE A 121 -3.93 1.69 -8.26
C PHE A 121 -5.18 1.02 -8.81
N VAL A 122 -5.66 -0.05 -8.19
CA VAL A 122 -6.96 -0.64 -8.56
C VAL A 122 -8.11 0.28 -8.14
N ASP A 123 -8.03 0.90 -6.96
CA ASP A 123 -9.06 1.83 -6.50
C ASP A 123 -9.15 3.08 -7.39
N PHE A 124 -8.03 3.58 -7.90
CA PHE A 124 -8.04 4.67 -8.89
C PHE A 124 -8.72 4.29 -10.21
N ASP A 125 -8.56 3.05 -10.68
CA ASP A 125 -9.12 2.62 -11.97
C ASP A 125 -10.58 2.17 -11.86
N HIS A 126 -10.93 1.47 -10.79
CA HIS A 126 -12.17 0.73 -10.66
C HIS A 126 -13.01 1.12 -9.43
N MET A 127 -12.50 2.00 -8.54
CA MET A 127 -13.14 2.38 -7.27
C MET A 127 -13.50 1.18 -6.39
N ILE A 128 -12.68 0.13 -6.44
CA ILE A 128 -12.78 -1.07 -5.63
C ILE A 128 -11.42 -1.44 -5.06
N ILE A 129 -11.42 -2.02 -3.86
CA ILE A 129 -10.21 -2.62 -3.27
C ILE A 129 -10.34 -4.15 -3.39
N PRO A 130 -9.43 -4.83 -4.10
CA PRO A 130 -9.48 -6.28 -4.26
C PRO A 130 -9.49 -7.01 -2.92
N ASP A 131 -10.38 -7.98 -2.78
CA ASP A 131 -10.47 -8.83 -1.59
C ASP A 131 -9.16 -9.61 -1.33
N ARG A 132 -8.39 -9.90 -2.38
CA ARG A 132 -7.06 -10.51 -2.26
C ARG A 132 -6.08 -9.64 -1.46
N VAL A 133 -6.21 -8.32 -1.53
CA VAL A 133 -5.38 -7.38 -0.74
C VAL A 133 -5.97 -7.18 0.64
N SER A 134 -7.27 -6.88 0.72
CA SER A 134 -7.90 -6.50 1.98
C SER A 134 -8.07 -7.69 2.93
N ILE A 135 -8.75 -8.75 2.49
CA ILE A 135 -8.91 -9.99 3.27
C ILE A 135 -7.55 -10.69 3.42
N GLY A 136 -6.74 -10.70 2.36
CA GLY A 136 -5.37 -11.23 2.43
C GLY A 136 -4.54 -10.54 3.52
N GLY A 137 -4.66 -9.21 3.66
CA GLY A 137 -4.03 -8.45 4.73
C GLY A 137 -4.55 -8.80 6.13
N ILE A 138 -5.85 -9.05 6.29
CA ILE A 138 -6.43 -9.51 7.56
C ILE A 138 -5.86 -10.88 7.93
N ILE A 139 -5.88 -11.83 7.01
CA ILE A 139 -5.35 -13.19 7.23
C ILE A 139 -3.87 -13.13 7.56
N ALA A 140 -3.09 -12.37 6.78
CA ALA A 140 -1.66 -12.17 7.03
C ALA A 140 -1.43 -11.53 8.41
N GLY A 141 -2.24 -10.55 8.82
CA GLY A 141 -2.16 -9.94 10.15
C GLY A 141 -2.40 -10.94 11.28
N LEU A 142 -3.41 -11.78 11.17
CA LEU A 142 -3.74 -12.78 12.19
C LEU A 142 -2.71 -13.91 12.29
N ILE A 143 -2.00 -14.22 11.20
CA ILE A 143 -0.95 -15.24 11.17
C ILE A 143 0.40 -14.64 11.59
N LEU A 144 0.80 -13.51 11.02
CA LEU A 144 2.13 -12.93 11.25
C LEU A 144 2.26 -12.28 12.61
N SER A 145 1.19 -11.72 13.18
CA SER A 145 1.28 -11.06 14.49
C SER A 145 1.64 -11.98 15.66
N PRO A 146 1.09 -13.21 15.79
CA PRO A 146 1.58 -14.15 16.80
C PRO A 146 2.96 -14.72 16.48
N LEU A 147 3.32 -14.86 15.19
CA LEU A 147 4.65 -15.36 14.78
C LEU A 147 5.75 -14.30 14.98
N LEU A 148 5.40 -13.02 14.84
CA LEU A 148 6.28 -11.87 14.98
C LEU A 148 5.68 -10.84 15.96
N PRO A 149 5.60 -11.14 17.27
CA PRO A 149 5.04 -10.22 18.27
C PRO A 149 5.74 -8.86 18.31
N ALA A 150 6.99 -8.80 17.85
CA ALA A 150 7.78 -7.58 17.68
C ALA A 150 7.10 -6.53 16.78
N LEU A 151 6.17 -6.91 15.90
CA LEU A 151 5.35 -5.97 15.11
C LEU A 151 4.54 -5.02 16.00
N HIS A 152 4.11 -5.50 17.17
CA HIS A 152 3.25 -4.77 18.11
C HIS A 152 4.00 -4.28 19.35
N GLY A 153 5.30 -4.55 19.44
CA GLY A 153 6.11 -4.31 20.65
C GLY A 153 5.81 -5.31 21.77
N GLU A 154 5.25 -6.47 21.44
CA GLU A 154 4.95 -7.56 22.37
C GLU A 154 6.06 -8.62 22.33
N THR A 155 6.17 -9.41 23.39
CA THR A 155 7.16 -10.50 23.49
C THR A 155 6.55 -11.90 23.37
N THR A 156 5.24 -12.02 23.57
CA THR A 156 4.54 -13.31 23.57
C THR A 156 3.66 -13.47 22.34
N TRP A 157 3.52 -14.71 21.86
CA TRP A 157 2.64 -15.03 20.73
C TRP A 157 1.18 -14.64 21.01
N LEU A 158 0.72 -14.84 22.25
CA LEU A 158 -0.63 -14.47 22.68
C LEU A 158 -0.82 -12.95 22.69
N GLY A 159 0.19 -12.21 23.17
CA GLY A 159 0.20 -10.74 23.10
C GLY A 159 0.10 -10.24 21.66
N GLY A 160 0.87 -10.83 20.74
CA GLY A 160 0.81 -10.54 19.30
C GLY A 160 -0.57 -10.83 18.69
N LEU A 161 -1.18 -11.97 18.99
CA LEU A 161 -2.53 -12.32 18.53
C LEU A 161 -3.58 -11.34 19.06
N LEU A 162 -3.56 -11.05 20.37
CA LEU A 162 -4.50 -10.12 20.98
C LEU A 162 -4.31 -8.70 20.43
N ALA A 163 -3.08 -8.27 20.16
CA ALA A 163 -2.80 -6.98 19.52
C ALA A 163 -3.38 -6.92 18.10
N ALA A 164 -3.24 -7.98 17.32
CA ALA A 164 -3.83 -8.08 15.99
C ALA A 164 -5.35 -8.04 16.01
N LEU A 165 -5.99 -8.78 16.93
CA LEU A 165 -7.45 -8.76 17.09
C LEU A 165 -7.94 -7.37 17.53
N LYS A 166 -7.27 -6.74 18.50
CA LYS A 166 -7.58 -5.35 18.91
C LYS A 166 -7.44 -4.39 17.73
N GLY A 167 -6.37 -4.52 16.94
CA GLY A 167 -6.13 -3.69 15.77
C GLY A 167 -7.16 -3.92 14.66
N LEU A 168 -7.53 -5.16 14.38
CA LEU A 168 -8.56 -5.54 13.41
C LEU A 168 -9.93 -4.96 13.80
N LEU A 169 -10.33 -5.14 15.06
CA LEU A 169 -11.59 -4.64 15.59
C LEU A 169 -11.60 -3.10 15.65
N ALA A 170 -10.49 -2.47 16.03
CA ALA A 170 -10.39 -1.02 15.97
C ALA A 170 -10.49 -0.52 14.52
N GLY A 171 -9.72 -1.09 13.60
CA GLY A 171 -9.67 -0.67 12.19
C GLY A 171 -10.99 -0.89 11.47
N GLY A 172 -11.40 -2.16 11.39
CA GLY A 172 -12.64 -2.53 10.71
C GLY A 172 -13.88 -2.03 11.45
N GLY A 173 -13.91 -2.14 12.78
CA GLY A 173 -15.07 -1.74 13.57
C GLY A 173 -15.34 -0.24 13.55
N ILE A 174 -14.31 0.60 13.70
CA ILE A 174 -14.50 2.07 13.70
C ILE A 174 -14.97 2.55 12.32
N LEU A 175 -14.30 2.14 11.23
CA LEU A 175 -14.73 2.56 9.89
C LEU A 175 -16.11 2.00 9.52
N TRP A 176 -16.40 0.75 9.89
CA TRP A 176 -17.72 0.17 9.66
C TRP A 176 -18.81 0.95 10.39
N LEU A 177 -18.58 1.31 11.66
CA LEU A 177 -19.52 2.11 12.46
C LEU A 177 -19.75 3.49 11.82
N VAL A 178 -18.68 4.16 11.38
CA VAL A 178 -18.78 5.44 10.66
C VAL A 178 -19.57 5.28 9.37
N GLY A 179 -19.34 4.20 8.62
CA GLY A 179 -20.09 3.88 7.40
C GLY A 179 -21.59 3.67 7.66
N VAL A 180 -21.95 2.91 8.69
CA VAL A 180 -23.34 2.64 9.08
C VAL A 180 -24.04 3.92 9.56
N LEU A 181 -23.42 4.68 10.45
CA LEU A 181 -23.96 5.95 10.95
C LEU A 181 -24.11 6.98 9.82
N GLY A 182 -23.09 7.09 8.95
CA GLY A 182 -23.13 7.96 7.79
C GLY A 182 -24.26 7.58 6.83
N LYS A 183 -24.47 6.28 6.59
CA LYS A 183 -25.60 5.78 5.79
C LYS A 183 -26.95 6.13 6.41
N LEU A 184 -27.08 6.02 7.73
CA LEU A 184 -28.32 6.35 8.44
C LEU A 184 -28.63 7.86 8.36
N ILE A 185 -27.62 8.71 8.54
CA ILE A 185 -27.77 10.18 8.58
C ILE A 185 -27.96 10.76 7.17
N PHE A 186 -27.08 10.41 6.23
CA PHE A 186 -27.03 11.02 4.91
C PHE A 186 -27.83 10.26 3.84
N ARG A 187 -28.39 9.10 4.18
CA ARG A 187 -29.11 8.17 3.27
C ARG A 187 -28.34 7.83 1.99
N LYS A 188 -27.00 7.93 2.06
CA LYS A 188 -26.07 7.60 0.99
C LYS A 188 -24.97 6.72 1.58
N ASP A 189 -24.45 5.78 0.79
CA ASP A 189 -23.31 5.00 1.23
C ASP A 189 -22.11 5.93 1.45
N ALA A 190 -21.76 6.14 2.71
CA ALA A 190 -20.71 7.07 3.11
C ALA A 190 -19.31 6.48 2.87
N MET A 191 -19.18 5.15 2.82
CA MET A 191 -17.88 4.48 2.78
C MET A 191 -17.94 3.11 2.10
N GLY A 192 -16.90 2.77 1.35
CA GLY A 192 -16.78 1.48 0.69
C GLY A 192 -16.42 0.38 1.69
N PHE A 193 -17.05 -0.79 1.58
CA PHE A 193 -16.71 -1.92 2.44
C PHE A 193 -15.27 -2.43 2.21
N GLY A 194 -14.70 -2.17 1.02
CA GLY A 194 -13.28 -2.42 0.75
C GLY A 194 -12.34 -1.64 1.68
N ASP A 195 -12.67 -0.37 1.97
CA ASP A 195 -11.88 0.50 2.86
C ASP A 195 -11.87 -0.03 4.29
N VAL A 196 -13.04 -0.50 4.75
CA VAL A 196 -13.23 -1.13 6.06
C VAL A 196 -12.33 -2.36 6.21
N LYS A 197 -12.35 -3.25 5.21
CA LYS A 197 -11.50 -4.46 5.21
C LYS A 197 -10.01 -4.10 5.17
N LEU A 198 -9.63 -3.13 4.34
CA LEU A 198 -8.24 -2.69 4.21
C LEU A 198 -7.70 -2.15 5.54
N LEU A 199 -8.44 -1.24 6.19
CA LEU A 199 -8.01 -0.70 7.48
C LEU A 199 -8.04 -1.76 8.59
N GLY A 200 -8.98 -2.71 8.53
CA GLY A 200 -8.97 -3.88 9.41
C GLY A 200 -7.67 -4.69 9.27
N GLY A 201 -7.24 -4.97 8.03
CA GLY A 201 -5.97 -5.67 7.77
C GLY A 201 -4.75 -4.87 8.22
N LEU A 202 -4.72 -3.56 7.96
CA LEU A 202 -3.67 -2.67 8.45
C LEU A 202 -3.63 -2.62 9.97
N GLY A 203 -4.79 -2.56 10.63
CA GLY A 203 -4.89 -2.62 12.08
C GLY A 203 -4.39 -3.94 12.64
N ALA A 204 -4.70 -5.07 11.99
CA ALA A 204 -4.19 -6.38 12.39
C ALA A 204 -2.65 -6.45 12.29
N LEU A 205 -2.05 -5.86 11.25
CA LEU A 205 -0.60 -5.91 11.00
C LEU A 205 0.22 -4.87 11.76
N LEU A 206 -0.33 -3.66 11.95
CA LEU A 206 0.38 -2.49 12.50
C LEU A 206 -0.14 -2.07 13.88
N GLY A 207 -1.19 -2.72 14.38
CA GLY A 207 -1.81 -2.47 15.67
C GLY A 207 -2.81 -1.31 15.66
N TRP A 208 -3.56 -1.19 16.75
CA TRP A 208 -4.65 -0.21 16.89
C TRP A 208 -4.19 1.27 16.87
N ARG A 209 -2.94 1.55 17.25
CA ARG A 209 -2.39 2.92 17.22
C ARG A 209 -2.29 3.43 15.79
N SER A 210 -1.90 2.56 14.87
CA SER A 210 -1.81 2.87 13.45
C SER A 210 -3.19 3.22 12.87
N VAL A 211 -4.25 2.55 13.33
CA VAL A 211 -5.63 2.77 12.89
C VAL A 211 -6.04 4.22 13.15
N LEU A 212 -5.84 4.71 14.38
CA LEU A 212 -6.24 6.07 14.74
C LEU A 212 -5.50 7.11 13.91
N PHE A 213 -4.18 6.94 13.76
CA PHE A 213 -3.38 7.82 12.93
C PHE A 213 -3.82 7.76 11.46
N THR A 214 -4.09 6.56 10.94
CA THR A 214 -4.44 6.35 9.54
C THR A 214 -5.79 6.98 9.22
N ILE A 215 -6.81 6.83 10.07
CA ILE A 215 -8.12 7.48 9.89
C ILE A 215 -7.98 8.99 9.87
N MET A 216 -7.24 9.56 10.84
CA MET A 216 -7.05 11.01 10.93
C MET A 216 -6.23 11.54 9.74
N GLY A 217 -5.08 10.92 9.45
CA GLY A 217 -4.20 11.33 8.37
C GLY A 217 -4.85 11.21 7.00
N SER A 218 -5.56 10.12 6.73
CA SER A 218 -6.29 9.93 5.47
C SER A 218 -7.44 10.92 5.31
N SER A 219 -8.15 11.27 6.40
CA SER A 219 -9.24 12.26 6.37
C SER A 219 -8.70 13.66 6.09
N ILE A 220 -7.57 14.04 6.67
CA ILE A 220 -6.90 15.32 6.39
C ILE A 220 -6.42 15.36 4.93
N LEU A 221 -5.69 14.33 4.49
CA LEU A 221 -5.17 14.23 3.12
C LEU A 221 -6.29 14.25 2.08
N GLY A 222 -7.33 13.45 2.30
CA GLY A 222 -8.50 13.38 1.43
C GLY A 222 -9.26 14.71 1.37
N SER A 223 -9.40 15.40 2.51
CA SER A 223 -10.05 16.72 2.56
C SER A 223 -9.24 17.78 1.82
N VAL A 224 -7.92 17.85 2.06
CA VAL A 224 -7.04 18.81 1.37
C VAL A 224 -7.09 18.59 -0.14
N ILE A 225 -6.89 17.35 -0.60
CA ILE A 225 -6.91 17.02 -2.02
C ILE A 225 -8.29 17.25 -2.63
N GLY A 226 -9.36 16.86 -1.93
CA GLY A 226 -10.74 17.09 -2.36
C GLY A 226 -11.05 18.57 -2.54
N ILE A 227 -10.69 19.42 -1.57
CA ILE A 227 -10.87 20.88 -1.64
C ILE A 227 -10.06 21.46 -2.82
N LEU A 228 -8.79 21.07 -2.98
CA LEU A 228 -7.97 21.54 -4.09
C LEU A 228 -8.55 21.16 -5.46
N MET A 229 -9.13 19.97 -5.60
CA MET A 229 -9.78 19.54 -6.84
C MET A 229 -11.06 20.33 -7.15
N ILE A 230 -11.84 20.66 -6.12
CA ILE A 230 -13.06 21.49 -6.24
C ILE A 230 -12.69 22.92 -6.63
N LEU A 231 -11.70 23.52 -5.95
CA LEU A 231 -11.19 24.87 -6.25
C LEU A 231 -10.60 24.95 -7.66
N GLY A 232 -9.93 23.89 -8.10
CA GLY A 232 -9.41 23.77 -9.46
C GLY A 232 -10.47 23.47 -10.54
N ARG A 233 -11.76 23.42 -10.18
CA ARG A 233 -12.90 23.05 -11.05
C ARG A 233 -12.74 21.70 -11.77
N LYS A 234 -11.87 20.81 -11.26
CA LYS A 234 -11.64 19.48 -11.84
C LYS A 234 -12.68 18.45 -11.38
N LYS A 235 -13.45 18.77 -10.34
CA LYS A 235 -14.49 17.92 -9.78
C LYS A 235 -15.64 18.76 -9.23
N GLU A 236 -16.86 18.25 -9.38
CA GLU A 236 -18.05 18.83 -8.78
C GLU A 236 -18.12 18.53 -7.28
N TRP A 237 -18.82 19.41 -6.55
CA TRP A 237 -19.16 19.22 -5.15
C TRP A 237 -19.93 17.90 -4.97
N GLN A 238 -19.56 17.08 -3.98
CA GLN A 238 -20.07 15.71 -3.76
C GLN A 238 -19.67 14.63 -4.79
N SER A 239 -18.70 14.87 -5.67
CA SER A 239 -18.17 13.80 -6.53
C SER A 239 -17.45 12.71 -5.71
N ARG A 240 -17.63 11.44 -6.10
CA ARG A 240 -16.95 10.31 -5.44
C ARG A 240 -15.44 10.42 -5.64
N VAL A 241 -14.69 10.31 -4.56
CA VAL A 241 -13.23 10.26 -4.55
C VAL A 241 -12.83 8.93 -3.92
N PRO A 242 -11.95 8.14 -4.55
CA PRO A 242 -11.46 6.89 -3.97
C PRO A 242 -10.72 7.21 -2.66
N TYR A 243 -11.16 6.61 -1.55
CA TYR A 243 -10.62 6.87 -0.22
C TYR A 243 -9.43 5.95 0.10
N GLY A 244 -9.36 4.77 -0.51
CA GLY A 244 -8.29 3.79 -0.37
C GLY A 244 -6.87 4.37 -0.56
N PRO A 245 -6.60 5.18 -1.59
CA PRO A 245 -5.31 5.85 -1.77
C PRO A 245 -4.87 6.70 -0.58
N TYR A 246 -5.80 7.39 0.08
CA TYR A 246 -5.47 8.23 1.24
C TYR A 246 -5.22 7.39 2.49
N LEU A 247 -5.97 6.29 2.67
CA LEU A 247 -5.68 5.29 3.71
C LEU A 247 -4.29 4.68 3.50
N ALA A 248 -3.98 4.30 2.27
CA ALA A 248 -2.68 3.75 1.90
C ALA A 248 -1.55 4.74 2.22
N LEU A 249 -1.67 5.99 1.78
CA LEU A 249 -0.66 7.01 2.03
C LEU A 249 -0.44 7.27 3.52
N ALA A 250 -1.53 7.39 4.31
CA ALA A 250 -1.42 7.57 5.75
C ALA A 250 -0.76 6.36 6.45
N ALA A 251 -1.04 5.13 5.97
CA ALA A 251 -0.39 3.93 6.47
C ALA A 251 1.10 3.86 6.12
N VAL A 252 1.50 4.29 4.91
CA VAL A 252 2.92 4.40 4.53
C VAL A 252 3.65 5.37 5.46
N ILE A 253 3.05 6.54 5.73
CA ILE A 253 3.60 7.54 6.66
C ILE A 253 3.74 6.94 8.06
N TRP A 254 2.74 6.19 8.53
CA TRP A 254 2.82 5.51 9.82
C TRP A 254 3.94 4.46 9.87
N ILE A 255 4.12 3.65 8.82
CA ILE A 255 5.18 2.63 8.79
C ILE A 255 6.57 3.28 8.85
N LEU A 256 6.78 4.41 8.17
CA LEU A 256 8.11 5.03 8.11
C LEU A 256 8.41 5.91 9.33
N TRP A 257 7.42 6.63 9.84
CA TRP A 257 7.61 7.65 10.88
C TRP A 257 6.67 7.53 12.08
N GLY A 258 5.68 6.63 12.09
CA GLY A 258 4.66 6.55 13.15
C GLY A 258 5.23 6.39 14.56
N ALA A 259 6.32 5.63 14.71
CA ALA A 259 7.02 5.48 16.00
C ALA A 259 7.60 6.82 16.52
N ASP A 260 8.12 7.66 15.62
CA ASP A 260 8.71 8.96 15.95
C ASP A 260 7.62 9.97 16.37
N TRP A 261 6.42 9.83 15.82
CA TRP A 261 5.28 10.73 16.09
C TRP A 261 4.50 10.35 17.34
N TRP A 262 4.26 9.06 17.56
CA TRP A 262 3.36 8.58 18.60
C TRP A 262 3.89 8.84 20.02
N GLY A 263 5.19 8.68 20.24
CA GLY A 263 5.82 8.91 21.55
C GLY A 263 5.71 10.37 22.03
N PRO A 264 6.11 11.37 21.21
CA PRO A 264 5.90 12.79 21.52
C PRO A 264 4.42 13.16 21.66
N PHE A 265 3.53 12.63 20.82
CA PHE A 265 2.09 12.91 20.88
C PHE A 265 1.47 12.50 22.22
N LEU A 266 1.81 11.31 22.73
CA LEU A 266 1.36 10.87 24.05
C LEU A 266 1.91 11.73 25.19
N ARG A 267 3.17 12.20 25.08
CA ARG A 267 3.78 13.08 26.08
C ARG A 267 3.07 14.44 26.14
N TRP A 268 2.76 15.02 24.98
CA TRP A 268 1.98 16.25 24.90
C TRP A 268 0.56 16.09 25.47
N LEU A 269 -0.14 14.99 25.15
CA LEU A 269 -1.47 14.70 25.72
C LEU A 269 -1.45 14.48 27.23
N ALA A 270 -0.34 13.96 27.77
CA ALA A 270 -0.16 13.77 29.22
C ALA A 270 0.19 15.08 29.95
N GLY A 271 0.19 16.23 29.27
CA GLY A 271 0.46 17.55 29.86
C GLY A 271 1.94 17.88 30.02
N GLY A 272 2.81 17.27 29.21
CA GLY A 272 4.23 17.61 29.11
C GLY A 272 4.51 18.72 28.10
#